data_AF-A0A3E1RAU5-F1
#
_entry.id   AF-A0A3E1RAU5-F1
#
_cell.length_a   1.000
_cell.length_b   1.000
_cell.length_c   1.000
_cell.angle_alpha   90.00
_cell.angle_beta   90.00
_cell.angle_gamma   90.00
#
_symmetry.space_group_name_H-M   'P 1'
#
loop_
_entity.id
_entity.type
_entity.pdbx_description
1 polymer ?
#
loop_
_entity_poly.entity_id
_entity_poly.type
_entity_poly.pdbx_seq_one_letter_code
_entity_poly.pdbx_strand_id
1 'polypeptide(L)'
;MHLRIHFCLFALLLSFGVCAATPSPVSNGEFTPLPNACKSEVAKFEETIGFIRQHQGNAAASALREKLLPAKIEAELLANQGYCGLANYLREKKLNR
;
A
#
# COMPACT_ATOMS: atom_id res chain seq x y z
N MET A 1 0.70 50.40 46.02
CA MET A 1 1.59 49.44 45.31
C MET A 1 0.75 48.19 45.08
N HIS A 2 0.08 47.97 43.94
CA HIS A 2 0.67 47.65 42.63
C HIS A 2 1.86 46.71 42.77
N LEU A 3 1.69 45.40 42.48
CA LEU A 3 2.43 44.73 41.41
C LEU A 3 1.95 43.29 41.19
N ARG A 4 1.68 42.96 39.92
CA ARG A 4 1.52 41.60 39.33
C ARG A 4 0.11 41.05 39.14
N ILE A 5 -0.83 41.92 38.75
CA ILE A 5 -1.49 41.74 37.46
C ILE A 5 -0.40 41.96 36.41
N HIS A 6 0.01 40.95 35.61
CA HIS A 6 0.34 41.18 34.18
C HIS A 6 0.84 40.00 33.34
N PHE A 7 1.05 38.79 33.85
CA PHE A 7 1.50 37.71 32.97
C PHE A 7 0.56 36.51 33.04
N CYS A 8 -0.10 36.30 31.92
CA CYS A 8 -0.89 35.12 31.58
C CYS A 8 -2.33 35.06 32.10
N LEU A 9 -2.95 36.22 32.31
CA LEU A 9 -4.40 36.39 32.06
C LEU A 9 -4.70 36.68 30.57
N PHE A 10 -3.75 36.42 29.66
CA PHE A 10 -3.88 36.74 28.24
C PHE A 10 -3.29 35.60 27.41
N ALA A 11 -4.17 34.69 27.00
CA ALA A 11 -4.06 33.72 25.89
C ALA A 11 -4.89 32.46 26.16
N LEU A 12 -6.05 32.62 26.81
CA LEU A 12 -7.23 31.92 26.34
C LEU A 12 -7.51 32.52 24.96
N LEU A 13 -7.36 31.74 23.89
CA LEU A 13 -8.15 31.76 22.64
C LEU A 13 -7.36 31.16 21.45
N LEU A 14 -8.03 30.25 20.75
CA LEU A 14 -7.79 29.80 19.37
C LEU A 14 -6.82 28.63 19.15
N SER A 15 -7.25 27.43 19.54
CA SER A 15 -6.84 26.19 18.85
C SER A 15 -8.05 25.31 18.58
N PHE A 16 -9.10 25.88 17.94
CA PHE A 16 -10.06 25.06 17.23
C PHE A 16 -9.34 24.45 16.02
N GLY A 17 -8.98 23.18 16.15
CA GLY A 17 -8.50 22.36 15.05
C GLY A 17 -9.58 22.26 13.99
N VAL A 18 -9.47 23.09 12.95
CA VAL A 18 -10.19 22.92 11.70
C VAL A 18 -9.46 21.83 10.92
N CYS A 19 -10.10 20.67 10.80
CA CYS A 19 -9.77 19.68 9.79
C CYS A 19 -10.10 20.27 8.41
N ALA A 20 -9.14 20.95 7.78
CA ALA A 20 -9.21 21.22 6.35
C ALA A 20 -8.90 19.90 5.63
N ALA A 21 -9.96 19.19 5.23
CA ALA A 21 -9.86 18.07 4.32
C ALA A 21 -9.25 18.57 3.00
N THR A 22 -8.02 18.19 2.72
CA THR A 22 -7.40 18.38 1.41
C THR A 22 -8.11 17.46 0.41
N PRO A 23 -8.74 17.99 -0.66
CA PRO A 23 -9.16 17.14 -1.75
C PRO A 23 -7.90 16.54 -2.38
N SER A 24 -7.73 15.24 -2.21
CA SER A 24 -6.69 14.49 -2.92
C SER A 24 -6.95 14.64 -4.42
N PRO A 25 -5.94 14.94 -5.25
CA PRO A 25 -6.13 14.96 -6.68
C PRO A 25 -6.59 13.56 -7.10
N VAL A 26 -7.80 13.48 -7.64
CA VAL A 26 -8.27 12.36 -8.45
C VAL A 26 -7.27 12.21 -9.59
N SER A 27 -6.34 11.28 -9.42
CA SER A 27 -5.44 10.83 -10.48
C SER A 27 -6.30 10.06 -11.49
N ASN A 28 -6.90 10.80 -12.42
CA ASN A 28 -7.43 10.22 -13.64
C ASN A 28 -6.25 9.60 -14.38
N GLY A 29 -6.34 8.27 -14.54
CA GLY A 29 -5.26 7.41 -14.97
C GLY A 29 -4.73 7.77 -16.35
N GLU A 30 -3.49 8.25 -16.38
CA GLU A 30 -2.55 7.95 -17.44
C GLU A 30 -1.63 6.86 -16.88
N PHE A 31 -1.88 5.61 -17.27
CA PHE A 31 -1.17 4.42 -16.77
C PHE A 31 0.23 4.37 -17.39
N THR A 32 1.12 5.26 -16.95
CA THR A 32 2.55 4.97 -16.98
C THR A 32 2.86 4.31 -15.64
N PRO A 33 3.01 2.97 -15.58
CA PRO A 33 3.33 2.33 -14.32
C PRO A 33 4.73 2.80 -13.93
N LEU A 34 4.80 3.72 -12.96
CA LEU A 34 6.07 3.98 -12.30
C LEU A 34 6.58 2.62 -11.80
N PRO A 35 7.89 2.33 -11.90
CA PRO A 35 8.45 1.05 -11.46
C PRO A 35 8.09 0.71 -10.00
N ASN A 36 7.78 1.72 -9.19
CA ASN A 36 7.29 1.58 -7.82
C ASN A 36 5.84 1.07 -7.74
N ALA A 37 4.98 1.39 -8.70
CA ALA A 37 3.59 0.93 -8.73
C ALA A 37 3.50 -0.58 -8.99
N CYS A 38 4.33 -1.12 -9.89
CA CYS A 38 4.39 -2.55 -10.16
C CYS A 38 4.77 -3.37 -8.92
N LYS A 39 5.74 -2.87 -8.14
CA LYS A 39 6.13 -3.50 -6.87
C LYS A 39 5.00 -3.49 -5.85
N SER A 40 4.22 -2.41 -5.78
CA SER A 40 3.06 -2.32 -4.87
C SER A 40 1.98 -3.35 -5.21
N GLU A 41 1.73 -3.61 -6.50
CA GLU A 41 0.76 -4.64 -6.90
C GLU A 41 1.22 -6.06 -6.54
N VAL A 42 2.52 -6.35 -6.69
CA VAL A 42 3.10 -7.62 -6.24
C VAL A 42 3.01 -7.74 -4.71
N ALA A 43 3.27 -6.66 -3.97
CA ALA A 43 3.21 -6.66 -2.52
C ALA A 43 1.82 -7.03 -1.96
N LYS A 44 0.72 -6.59 -2.60
CA LYS A 44 -0.65 -6.98 -2.20
C LYS A 44 -0.90 -8.48 -2.32
N PHE A 45 -0.38 -9.09 -3.39
CA PHE A 45 -0.45 -10.54 -3.55
C PHE A 45 0.34 -11.25 -2.45
N GLU A 46 1.56 -10.78 -2.15
CA GLU A 46 2.38 -11.36 -1.09
C GLU A 46 1.78 -11.19 0.31
N GLU A 47 1.14 -10.05 0.59
CA GLU A 47 0.38 -9.82 1.82
C GLU A 47 -0.76 -10.83 1.96
N THR A 48 -1.50 -11.08 0.89
CA THR A 48 -2.59 -12.08 0.87
C THR A 48 -2.05 -13.50 1.14
N ILE A 49 -0.95 -13.90 0.50
CA ILE A 49 -0.29 -15.18 0.78
C ILE A 49 0.22 -15.22 2.23
N GLY A 50 0.72 -14.11 2.75
CA GLY A 50 1.13 -13.94 4.15
C GLY A 50 -0.02 -14.17 5.13
N PHE A 51 -1.20 -13.62 4.84
CA PHE A 51 -2.42 -13.83 5.61
C PHE A 51 -2.84 -15.31 5.60
N ILE A 52 -2.86 -15.95 4.43
CA ILE A 52 -3.14 -17.40 4.32
C ILE A 52 -2.14 -18.19 5.17
N ARG A 53 -0.85 -17.84 5.12
CA ARG A 53 0.18 -18.53 5.92
C ARG A 53 -0.07 -18.40 7.41
N GLN A 54 -0.50 -17.23 7.87
CA GLN A 54 -0.79 -16.98 9.28
C GLN A 54 -2.03 -17.73 9.78
N HIS A 55 -3.07 -17.85 8.95
CA HIS A 55 -4.36 -18.43 9.36
C HIS A 55 -4.55 -19.91 9.00
N GLN A 56 -3.96 -20.37 7.89
CA GLN A 56 -4.13 -21.72 7.34
C GLN A 56 -2.82 -22.53 7.33
N GLY A 57 -1.71 -21.90 7.70
CA GLY A 57 -0.40 -22.54 7.80
C GLY A 57 0.40 -22.51 6.50
N ASN A 58 1.67 -22.89 6.62
CA ASN A 58 2.64 -22.77 5.54
C ASN A 58 2.30 -23.62 4.30
N ALA A 59 1.81 -24.85 4.50
CA ALA A 59 1.46 -25.74 3.40
C ALA A 59 0.34 -25.17 2.51
N ALA A 60 -0.70 -24.59 3.12
CA ALA A 60 -1.80 -23.96 2.39
C ALA A 60 -1.33 -22.74 1.59
N ALA A 61 -0.50 -21.88 2.19
CA ALA A 61 0.05 -20.71 1.51
C ALA A 61 0.96 -21.09 0.34
N SER A 62 1.83 -22.09 0.51
CA SER A 62 2.72 -22.58 -0.55
C SER A 62 1.94 -23.23 -1.69
N ALA A 63 0.94 -24.06 -1.39
CA ALA A 63 0.09 -24.68 -2.41
C ALA A 63 -0.71 -23.63 -3.20
N LEU A 64 -1.23 -22.61 -2.50
CA LEU A 64 -1.95 -21.52 -3.14
C LEU A 64 -1.02 -20.65 -4.00
N ARG A 65 0.18 -20.32 -3.50
CA ARG A 65 1.18 -19.57 -4.28
C ARG A 65 1.56 -20.34 -5.54
N GLU A 66 1.88 -21.63 -5.43
CA GLU A 66 2.26 -22.45 -6.59
C GLU A 66 1.11 -22.59 -7.61
N LYS A 67 -0.15 -22.66 -7.15
CA LYS A 67 -1.32 -22.72 -8.04
C LYS A 67 -1.58 -21.41 -8.79
N LEU A 68 -1.38 -20.27 -8.11
CA LEU A 68 -1.73 -18.95 -8.64
C LEU A 68 -0.57 -18.31 -9.41
N LEU A 69 0.64 -18.45 -8.89
CA LEU A 69 1.88 -17.92 -9.41
C LEU A 69 3.00 -18.99 -9.26
N PRO A 70 3.09 -19.94 -10.21
CA PRO A 70 4.12 -20.98 -10.17
C PRO A 70 5.52 -20.35 -10.17
N ALA A 71 6.43 -20.89 -9.37
CA ALA A 71 7.79 -20.33 -9.22
C ALA A 71 8.53 -20.17 -10.56
N LYS A 72 8.28 -21.08 -11.51
CA LYS A 72 8.85 -21.01 -12.86
C LYS A 72 8.38 -19.76 -13.63
N ILE A 73 7.07 -19.47 -13.59
CA ILE A 73 6.51 -18.30 -14.27
C ILE A 73 6.95 -17.02 -13.57
N GLU A 74 6.98 -17.00 -12.24
CA GLU A 74 7.50 -15.87 -11.47
C GLU A 74 8.94 -15.52 -11.89
N ALA A 75 9.82 -16.51 -11.92
CA ALA A 75 11.22 -16.33 -12.32
C ALA A 75 11.35 -15.87 -13.78
N GLU A 76 10.58 -16.45 -14.69
CA GLU A 76 10.57 -16.09 -16.11
C GLU A 76 10.08 -14.64 -16.33
N LEU A 77 9.00 -14.24 -15.66
CA LEU A 77 8.47 -12.87 -15.75
C LEU A 77 9.42 -11.85 -15.13
N LEU A 78 10.01 -12.15 -13.98
CA LEU A 78 11.02 -11.28 -13.37
C LEU A 78 12.26 -11.13 -14.25
N ALA A 79 12.73 -12.21 -14.88
CA ALA A 79 13.90 -12.17 -15.76
C ALA A 79 13.64 -11.39 -17.05
N ASN A 80 12.46 -11.57 -17.67
CA ASN A 80 12.16 -10.99 -18.97
C ASN A 80 11.54 -9.59 -18.90
N GLN A 81 10.68 -9.34 -17.91
CA GLN A 81 9.81 -8.17 -17.84
C GLN A 81 9.87 -7.44 -16.48
N GLY A 82 10.65 -7.96 -15.54
CA GLY A 82 10.76 -7.44 -14.19
C GLY A 82 9.45 -7.45 -13.39
N TYR A 83 9.38 -6.63 -12.35
CA TYR A 83 8.20 -6.51 -11.49
C TYR A 83 6.93 -6.08 -12.23
N CYS A 84 7.05 -5.37 -13.34
CA CYS A 84 5.89 -4.92 -14.11
C CYS A 84 5.25 -6.03 -14.94
N GLY A 85 6.02 -6.96 -15.50
CA GLY A 85 5.45 -8.16 -16.11
C GLY A 85 4.75 -9.05 -15.10
N LEU A 86 5.34 -9.18 -13.90
CA LEU A 86 4.72 -9.91 -12.80
C LEU A 86 3.41 -9.25 -12.35
N ALA A 87 3.41 -7.93 -12.16
CA ALA A 87 2.20 -7.17 -11.82
C ALA A 87 1.13 -7.30 -12.92
N ASN A 88 1.51 -7.32 -14.20
CA ASN A 88 0.56 -7.53 -15.29
C ASN A 88 -0.10 -8.91 -15.22
N TYR A 89 0.71 -9.96 -15.03
CA TYR A 89 0.21 -11.33 -14.85
C TYR A 89 -0.76 -11.41 -13.66
N LEU A 90 -0.42 -10.79 -12.52
CA LEU A 90 -1.29 -10.76 -11.34
C LEU A 90 -2.62 -10.02 -11.60
N ARG A 91 -2.60 -8.92 -12.37
CA ARG A 91 -3.83 -8.19 -12.78
C ARG A 91 -4.72 -9.02 -13.69
N GLU A 92 -4.15 -9.67 -14.71
CA GLU A 92 -4.89 -10.52 -15.63
C GLU A 92 -5.56 -11.69 -14.90
N LYS A 93 -4.89 -12.22 -13.87
CA LYS A 93 -5.41 -13.28 -13.01
C LYS A 93 -6.27 -12.77 -11.84
N LYS A 94 -6.42 -11.45 -11.68
CA LYS A 94 -7.17 -10.77 -10.59
C LYS A 94 -6.68 -11.18 -9.19
N LEU A 95 -5.37 -11.32 -9.01
CA LEU A 95 -4.74 -11.81 -7.78
C LEU A 95 -4.19 -10.70 -6.87
N ASN A 96 -4.37 -9.44 -7.26
CA ASN A 96 -3.80 -8.26 -6.61
C ASN A 96 -4.89 -7.27 -6.10
N ARG A 97 -6.09 -7.77 -5.80
CA ARG A 97 -7.26 -6.94 -5.49
C ARG A 97 -7.77 -7.16 -4.07
#